data_AF-A0A433XCE6-F1
#
_entry.id   AF-A0A433XCE6-F1
#
_cell.length_a   1.000
_cell.length_b   1.000
_cell.length_c   1.000
_cell.angle_alpha   90.00
_cell.angle_beta   90.00
_cell.angle_gamma   90.00
#
_symmetry.space_group_name_H-M   'P 1'
#
loop_
_entity.id
_entity.type
_entity.pdbx_description
1 polymer ?
#
loop_
_entity_poly.entity_id
_entity_poly.type
_entity_poly.pdbx_seq_one_letter_code
_entity_poly.pdbx_strand_id
1 'polypeptide(L)'
;MNSELIWNSTLSELERGYIEKDEFYVCICCGKSFEKGIIYPEDGVLYETEKYVRVHLEKKHGSAFEYLISLDKSFTGLSEIQSNLLKLFYQGKSDKEVQQELGIGSTSTVRNHRFVLKEKERQAKVFLAIMELLRTRDKHAPAMLKVQGSSKDDRYRITETEKEKVLAKYFPAGTNGQLKSFGMREKQKLIILNELSKRFEPERIYAEKEVNEILSAAFEDFALLRRYLVEYGFMNRQPDGSEYWLGGPATEQEENRVDRKQELKLMAKEVKIQAGVYQIKNTKNGKIYVDSTPNLKSINGQEFSLEMGSHMCKKLQQEWSEMGKENFVIEVLETVKEKEGVRLDMKDTLKKMKEKWLEELQPFGDRGYN
;
A
#
# COMPACT_ATOMS: atom_id res chain seq x y z
N MET A 1 -9.68 -16.50 2.45
CA MET A 1 -9.88 -16.01 1.07
C MET A 1 -8.98 -16.83 0.15
N ASN A 2 -9.50 -17.52 -0.88
CA ASN A 2 -8.68 -18.39 -1.74
C ASN A 2 -7.91 -17.59 -2.79
N SER A 3 -6.89 -16.86 -2.34
CA SER A 3 -6.03 -16.03 -3.17
C SER A 3 -5.41 -16.83 -4.33
N GLU A 4 -5.00 -18.08 -4.09
CA GLU A 4 -4.39 -18.94 -5.10
C GLU A 4 -5.32 -19.27 -6.28
N LEU A 5 -6.63 -19.41 -6.04
CA LEU A 5 -7.58 -19.71 -7.12
C LEU A 5 -7.71 -18.51 -8.07
N ILE A 6 -7.76 -17.29 -7.53
CA ILE A 6 -7.87 -16.07 -8.32
C ILE A 6 -6.61 -15.87 -9.16
N TRP A 7 -5.41 -16.03 -8.59
CA TRP A 7 -4.15 -15.78 -9.28
C TRP A 7 -3.83 -16.79 -10.38
N ASN A 8 -4.32 -18.02 -10.26
CA ASN A 8 -4.05 -19.10 -11.22
C ASN A 8 -5.17 -19.29 -12.25
N SER A 9 -6.30 -18.59 -12.09
CA SER A 9 -7.41 -18.65 -13.05
C SER A 9 -7.10 -17.86 -14.32
N THR A 10 -7.54 -18.37 -15.46
CA THR A 10 -7.56 -17.64 -16.72
C THR A 10 -8.58 -16.49 -16.68
N LEU A 11 -8.46 -15.55 -17.63
CA LEU A 11 -9.42 -14.43 -17.73
C LEU A 11 -10.86 -14.93 -17.90
N SER A 12 -11.08 -15.93 -18.77
CA SER A 12 -12.39 -16.54 -19.00
C SER A 12 -12.97 -17.20 -17.73
N GLU A 13 -12.11 -17.82 -16.92
CA GLU A 13 -12.50 -18.43 -15.65
C GLU A 13 -12.94 -17.40 -14.61
N LEU A 14 -12.21 -16.29 -14.51
CA LEU A 14 -12.57 -15.17 -13.64
C LEU A 14 -13.91 -14.54 -14.06
N GLU A 15 -14.13 -14.38 -15.38
CA GLU A 15 -15.39 -13.84 -15.92
C GLU A 15 -16.60 -14.74 -15.60
N ARG A 16 -16.46 -16.07 -15.71
CA ARG A 16 -17.54 -17.02 -15.37
C ARG A 16 -17.68 -17.29 -13.87
N GLY A 17 -16.64 -17.03 -13.08
CA GLY A 17 -16.62 -17.20 -11.62
C GLY A 17 -16.34 -18.63 -11.12
N TYR A 18 -15.98 -19.56 -12.00
CA TYR A 18 -15.63 -20.94 -11.66
C TYR A 18 -14.53 -21.50 -12.56
N ILE A 19 -13.80 -22.48 -12.04
CA ILE A 19 -12.79 -23.27 -12.74
C ILE A 19 -13.42 -24.60 -13.11
N GLU A 20 -13.14 -25.09 -14.31
CA GLU A 20 -13.56 -26.40 -14.76
C GLU A 20 -12.36 -27.35 -14.73
N LYS A 21 -12.52 -28.46 -14.03
CA LYS A 21 -11.58 -29.58 -14.00
C LYS A 21 -12.24 -30.81 -14.62
N ASP A 22 -11.47 -31.88 -14.77
CA ASP A 22 -11.94 -33.11 -15.44
C ASP A 22 -13.22 -33.66 -14.80
N GLU A 23 -13.26 -33.77 -13.47
CA GLU A 23 -14.40 -34.35 -12.74
C GLU A 23 -15.20 -33.34 -11.90
N PHE A 24 -14.71 -32.11 -11.74
CA PHE A 24 -15.32 -31.12 -10.84
C PHE A 24 -15.37 -29.72 -11.45
N TYR A 25 -16.38 -28.96 -11.06
CA TYR A 25 -16.38 -27.50 -11.15
C TYR A 25 -16.00 -26.91 -9.79
N VAL A 26 -15.16 -25.89 -9.75
CA VAL A 26 -14.71 -25.24 -8.51
C VAL A 26 -15.09 -23.78 -8.54
N CYS A 27 -15.88 -23.32 -7.58
CA CYS A 27 -16.19 -21.89 -7.43
C CYS A 27 -14.92 -21.11 -7.05
N ILE A 28 -14.57 -20.07 -7.80
CA ILE A 28 -13.39 -19.24 -7.53
C ILE A 28 -13.58 -18.43 -6.24
N CYS A 29 -14.82 -18.09 -5.91
CA CYS A 29 -15.14 -17.22 -4.78
C CYS A 29 -14.96 -17.90 -3.43
N CYS A 30 -15.41 -19.14 -3.29
CA CYS A 30 -15.37 -19.89 -2.02
C CYS A 30 -14.55 -21.18 -2.05
N GLY A 31 -14.08 -21.60 -3.23
CA GLY A 31 -13.33 -22.86 -3.40
C GLY A 31 -14.18 -24.14 -3.32
N LYS A 32 -15.51 -24.05 -3.21
CA LYS A 32 -16.38 -25.24 -3.21
C LYS A 32 -16.29 -25.96 -4.54
N SER A 33 -16.11 -27.28 -4.47
CA SER A 33 -16.13 -28.18 -5.61
C SER A 33 -17.51 -28.83 -5.79
N PHE A 34 -17.90 -29.01 -7.05
CA PHE A 34 -19.14 -29.63 -7.47
C PHE A 34 -18.79 -30.72 -8.48
N GLU A 35 -19.07 -31.96 -8.13
CA GLU A 35 -18.77 -33.15 -8.95
C GLU A 35 -19.70 -33.24 -10.16
N LYS A 36 -19.09 -33.49 -11.33
CA LYS A 36 -19.79 -33.67 -12.60
C LYS A 36 -20.60 -34.98 -12.59
N GLY A 37 -21.72 -34.99 -13.29
CA GLY A 37 -22.62 -36.15 -13.34
C GLY A 37 -23.58 -36.25 -12.15
N ILE A 38 -23.44 -35.40 -11.13
CA ILE A 38 -24.42 -35.24 -10.06
C ILE A 38 -25.45 -34.18 -10.46
N ILE A 39 -26.73 -34.50 -10.21
CA ILE A 39 -27.84 -33.57 -10.31
C ILE A 39 -28.07 -32.94 -8.94
N TYR A 40 -28.01 -31.63 -8.87
CA TYR A 40 -28.14 -30.87 -7.63
C TYR A 40 -29.55 -30.29 -7.50
N PRO A 41 -30.31 -30.66 -6.44
CA PRO A 41 -31.61 -30.06 -6.15
C PRO A 41 -31.45 -28.71 -5.43
N GLU A 42 -32.14 -27.67 -5.91
CA GLU A 42 -32.17 -26.35 -5.28
C GLU A 42 -33.54 -25.70 -5.55
N ASP A 43 -34.23 -25.22 -4.50
CA ASP A 43 -35.59 -24.64 -4.56
C ASP A 43 -36.61 -25.47 -5.35
N GLY A 44 -36.51 -26.80 -5.26
CA GLY A 44 -37.41 -27.72 -5.98
C GLY A 44 -37.10 -27.89 -7.47
N VAL A 45 -36.02 -27.28 -7.97
CA VAL A 45 -35.51 -27.47 -9.34
C VAL A 45 -34.26 -28.35 -9.31
N LEU A 46 -34.15 -29.27 -10.27
CA LEU A 46 -32.98 -30.13 -10.45
C LEU A 46 -32.04 -29.49 -11.48
N TYR A 47 -30.80 -29.24 -11.09
CA TYR A 47 -29.79 -28.62 -11.94
C TYR A 47 -28.67 -29.61 -12.27
N GLU A 48 -28.24 -29.61 -13.53
CA GLU A 48 -26.95 -30.20 -13.90
C GLU A 48 -25.80 -29.42 -13.26
N THR A 49 -24.67 -30.09 -13.00
CA THR A 49 -23.56 -29.56 -12.21
C THR A 49 -23.07 -28.18 -12.68
N GLU A 50 -22.87 -27.98 -13.99
CA GLU A 50 -22.41 -26.70 -14.52
C GLU A 50 -23.41 -25.57 -14.23
N LYS A 51 -24.70 -25.84 -14.45
CA LYS A 51 -25.77 -24.86 -14.18
C LYS A 51 -25.88 -24.58 -12.70
N TYR A 52 -25.74 -25.60 -11.87
CA TYR A 52 -25.79 -25.47 -10.42
C TYR A 52 -24.65 -24.60 -9.88
N VAL A 53 -23.43 -24.69 -10.42
CA VAL A 53 -22.31 -23.83 -10.01
C VAL A 53 -22.62 -22.35 -10.25
N ARG A 54 -23.32 -22.03 -11.35
CA ARG A 54 -23.77 -20.66 -11.64
C ARG A 54 -24.86 -20.21 -10.67
N VAL A 55 -25.83 -21.07 -10.35
CA VAL A 55 -26.86 -20.79 -9.33
C VAL A 55 -26.22 -20.57 -7.96
N HIS A 56 -25.22 -21.38 -7.61
CA HIS A 56 -24.44 -21.21 -6.39
C HIS A 56 -23.73 -19.85 -6.36
N LEU A 57 -23.07 -19.47 -7.46
CA LEU A 57 -22.41 -18.18 -7.60
C LEU A 57 -23.40 -17.03 -7.38
N GLU A 58 -24.56 -17.08 -8.04
CA GLU A 58 -25.60 -16.06 -7.92
C GLU A 58 -26.13 -15.93 -6.49
N LYS A 59 -26.47 -17.05 -5.85
CA LYS A 59 -27.05 -17.03 -4.50
C LYS A 59 -26.05 -16.70 -3.39
N LYS A 60 -24.80 -17.17 -3.50
CA LYS A 60 -23.81 -17.04 -2.41
C LYS A 60 -22.86 -15.85 -2.61
N HIS A 61 -22.65 -15.43 -3.85
CA HIS A 61 -21.64 -14.43 -4.19
C HIS A 61 -22.20 -13.27 -5.06
N GLY A 62 -23.48 -13.34 -5.44
CA GLY A 62 -24.14 -12.33 -6.27
C GLY A 62 -23.75 -12.47 -7.74
N SER A 63 -22.55 -12.04 -8.12
CA SER A 63 -22.01 -12.24 -9.46
C SER A 63 -20.50 -12.31 -9.44
N ALA A 64 -19.90 -12.82 -10.53
CA ALA A 64 -18.45 -12.75 -10.70
C ALA A 64 -17.93 -11.31 -10.59
N PHE A 65 -18.66 -10.35 -11.16
CA PHE A 65 -18.30 -8.93 -11.08
C PHE A 65 -18.34 -8.41 -9.64
N GLU A 66 -19.44 -8.65 -8.91
CA GLU A 66 -19.62 -8.19 -7.53
C GLU A 66 -18.57 -8.78 -6.59
N TYR A 67 -18.23 -10.06 -6.80
CA TYR A 67 -17.15 -10.68 -6.08
C TYR A 67 -15.79 -10.03 -6.41
N LEU A 68 -15.42 -9.93 -7.69
CA LEU A 68 -14.12 -9.39 -8.11
C LEU A 68 -13.91 -7.93 -7.68
N ILE A 69 -14.96 -7.10 -7.74
CA ILE A 69 -14.88 -5.68 -7.35
C ILE A 69 -14.87 -5.49 -5.82
N SER A 70 -15.28 -6.52 -5.06
CA SER A 70 -15.19 -6.53 -3.59
C SER A 70 -13.80 -6.91 -3.07
N LEU A 71 -12.95 -7.48 -3.93
CA LEU A 71 -11.58 -7.83 -3.58
C LEU A 71 -10.76 -6.58 -3.21
N ASP A 72 -9.80 -6.76 -2.31
CA ASP A 72 -8.94 -5.67 -1.89
C ASP A 72 -8.04 -5.13 -3.04
N LYS A 73 -7.45 -3.95 -2.80
CA LYS A 73 -6.55 -3.28 -3.73
C LYS A 73 -5.33 -4.11 -4.12
N SER A 74 -4.92 -5.06 -3.28
CA SER A 74 -3.78 -5.94 -3.53
C SER A 74 -4.06 -6.96 -4.64
N PHE A 75 -5.33 -7.30 -4.87
CA PHE A 75 -5.81 -8.13 -5.99
C PHE A 75 -6.15 -7.30 -7.23
N THR A 76 -6.93 -6.24 -7.07
CA THR A 76 -7.51 -5.50 -8.21
C THR A 76 -6.63 -4.34 -8.69
N GLY A 77 -5.76 -3.81 -7.83
CA GLY A 77 -5.02 -2.59 -8.09
C GLY A 77 -5.92 -1.35 -8.27
N LEU A 78 -7.15 -1.39 -7.75
CA LEU A 78 -8.13 -0.30 -7.82
C LEU A 78 -8.16 0.48 -6.50
N SER A 79 -8.31 1.80 -6.58
CA SER A 79 -8.67 2.60 -5.40
C SER A 79 -10.16 2.44 -5.08
N GLU A 80 -10.56 2.75 -3.86
CA GLU A 80 -11.97 2.70 -3.44
C GLU A 80 -12.90 3.50 -4.36
N ILE A 81 -12.49 4.73 -4.72
CA ILE A 81 -13.21 5.56 -5.68
C ILE A 81 -13.36 4.86 -7.04
N GLN A 82 -12.31 4.19 -7.53
CA GLN A 82 -12.36 3.47 -8.81
C GLN A 82 -13.29 2.25 -8.73
N SER A 83 -13.26 1.51 -7.62
CA SER A 83 -14.16 0.38 -7.40
C SER A 83 -15.62 0.82 -7.35
N ASN A 84 -15.92 1.92 -6.66
CA ASN A 84 -17.27 2.48 -6.60
C ASN A 84 -17.75 2.99 -7.96
N LEU A 85 -16.90 3.67 -8.73
CA LEU A 85 -17.22 4.07 -10.11
C LEU A 85 -17.56 2.86 -11.00
N LEU A 86 -16.76 1.81 -10.94
CA LEU A 86 -16.99 0.59 -11.73
C LEU A 86 -18.30 -0.10 -11.34
N LYS A 87 -18.64 -0.15 -10.05
CA LYS A 87 -19.94 -0.67 -9.57
C LYS A 87 -21.11 0.09 -10.19
N LEU A 88 -21.06 1.42 -10.19
CA LEU A 88 -22.13 2.25 -10.76
C LEU A 88 -22.21 2.12 -12.29
N PHE A 89 -21.07 2.00 -12.97
CA PHE A 89 -21.04 1.73 -14.41
C PHE A 89 -21.61 0.37 -14.75
N TYR A 90 -21.35 -0.66 -13.93
CA TYR A 90 -21.90 -2.00 -14.11
C TYR A 90 -23.42 -2.02 -13.92
N GLN A 91 -23.96 -1.20 -13.01
CA GLN A 91 -25.41 -0.98 -12.86
C GLN A 91 -26.04 -0.22 -14.04
N GLY A 92 -25.26 0.24 -15.02
CA GLY A 92 -25.76 0.97 -16.20
C GLY A 92 -26.09 2.43 -15.93
N LYS A 93 -25.66 3.00 -14.80
CA LYS A 93 -25.94 4.40 -14.45
C LYS A 93 -25.27 5.38 -15.41
N SER A 94 -25.99 6.45 -15.73
CA SER A 94 -25.52 7.56 -16.55
C SER A 94 -24.46 8.39 -15.80
N ASP A 95 -23.64 9.13 -16.55
CA ASP A 95 -22.58 9.95 -15.94
C ASP A 95 -23.14 11.02 -14.97
N LYS A 96 -24.40 11.43 -15.14
CA LYS A 96 -25.10 12.37 -14.24
C LYS A 96 -25.52 11.70 -12.92
N GLU A 97 -26.05 10.49 -12.99
CA GLU A 97 -26.42 9.71 -11.80
C GLU A 97 -25.17 9.34 -11.00
N VAL A 98 -24.10 8.90 -11.68
CA VAL A 98 -22.81 8.62 -11.04
C VAL A 98 -22.23 9.85 -10.36
N GLN A 99 -22.33 11.02 -11.00
CA GLN A 99 -21.89 12.27 -10.39
C GLN A 99 -22.64 12.56 -9.07
N GLN A 100 -23.98 12.44 -9.09
CA GLN A 100 -24.82 12.74 -7.94
C GLN A 100 -24.57 11.79 -6.77
N GLU A 101 -24.40 10.50 -7.05
CA GLU A 101 -24.26 9.47 -6.03
C GLU A 101 -22.88 9.46 -5.36
N LEU A 102 -21.82 9.78 -6.11
CA LEU A 102 -20.47 9.87 -5.57
C LEU A 102 -20.08 11.28 -5.10
N GLY A 103 -20.98 12.25 -5.21
CA GLY A 103 -20.70 13.65 -4.85
C GLY A 103 -19.57 14.28 -5.66
N ILE A 104 -19.36 13.83 -6.91
CA ILE A 104 -18.28 14.34 -7.76
C ILE A 104 -18.67 15.72 -8.30
N GLY A 105 -17.74 16.68 -8.29
CA GLY A 105 -18.06 18.07 -8.66
C GLY A 105 -18.56 18.29 -10.10
N SER A 106 -18.28 17.39 -11.06
CA SER A 106 -18.78 17.52 -12.44
C SER A 106 -18.92 16.19 -13.18
N THR A 107 -19.86 16.11 -14.14
CA THR A 107 -19.96 14.97 -15.08
C THR A 107 -18.70 14.79 -15.93
N SER A 108 -17.95 15.87 -16.20
CA SER A 108 -16.69 15.82 -16.93
C SER A 108 -15.62 15.02 -16.18
N THR A 109 -15.62 15.09 -14.85
CA THR A 109 -14.72 14.29 -14.00
C THR A 109 -15.04 12.80 -14.12
N VAL A 110 -16.32 12.41 -14.14
CA VAL A 110 -16.77 11.02 -14.33
C VAL A 110 -16.34 10.49 -15.70
N ARG A 111 -16.54 11.28 -16.77
CA ARG A 111 -16.08 10.96 -18.13
C ARG A 111 -14.57 10.74 -18.20
N ASN A 112 -13.80 11.61 -17.54
CA ASN A 112 -12.35 11.45 -17.47
C ASN A 112 -11.96 10.15 -16.76
N HIS A 113 -12.60 9.81 -15.63
CA HIS A 113 -12.36 8.54 -14.96
C HIS A 113 -12.66 7.33 -15.85
N ARG A 114 -13.77 7.35 -16.60
CA ARG A 114 -14.11 6.30 -17.57
C ARG A 114 -13.01 6.14 -18.63
N PHE A 115 -12.54 7.25 -19.18
CA PHE A 115 -11.46 7.25 -20.17
C PHE A 115 -10.17 6.63 -19.60
N VAL A 116 -9.75 7.06 -18.41
CA VAL A 116 -8.55 6.54 -17.74
C VAL A 116 -8.67 5.04 -17.44
N LEU A 117 -9.84 4.57 -16.99
CA LEU A 117 -10.09 3.15 -16.73
C LEU A 117 -10.06 2.32 -18.01
N LYS A 118 -10.64 2.84 -19.11
CA LYS A 118 -10.56 2.20 -20.43
C LYS A 118 -9.15 2.15 -20.99
N GLU A 119 -8.35 3.19 -20.75
CA GLU A 119 -6.95 3.18 -21.14
C GLU A 119 -6.14 2.17 -20.32
N LYS A 120 -6.40 2.08 -19.01
CA LYS A 120 -5.79 1.06 -18.14
C LYS A 120 -6.15 -0.37 -18.59
N GLU A 121 -7.39 -0.62 -19.02
CA GLU A 121 -7.83 -1.90 -19.58
C GLU A 121 -7.00 -2.28 -20.83
N ARG A 122 -6.83 -1.35 -21.77
CA ARG A 122 -6.01 -1.56 -22.98
C ARG A 122 -4.54 -1.84 -22.64
N GLN A 123 -3.97 -1.06 -21.73
CA GLN A 123 -2.60 -1.24 -21.26
C GLN A 123 -2.42 -2.60 -20.57
N ALA A 124 -3.36 -2.99 -19.71
CA ALA A 124 -3.34 -4.29 -19.04
C ALA A 124 -3.39 -5.44 -20.05
N LYS A 125 -4.23 -5.34 -21.10
CA LYS A 125 -4.28 -6.35 -22.16
C LYS A 125 -2.94 -6.53 -22.87
N VAL A 126 -2.30 -5.42 -23.27
CA VAL A 126 -0.97 -5.46 -23.92
C VAL A 126 0.09 -6.00 -22.96
N PHE A 127 0.06 -5.59 -21.69
CA PHE A 127 0.98 -6.06 -20.68
C PHE A 127 0.84 -7.56 -20.42
N LEU A 128 -0.38 -8.08 -20.30
CA LEU A 128 -0.63 -9.52 -20.14
C LEU A 128 -0.06 -10.31 -21.32
N ALA A 129 -0.25 -9.84 -22.56
CA ALA A 129 0.33 -10.48 -23.74
C ALA A 129 1.87 -10.48 -23.70
N ILE A 130 2.50 -9.37 -23.29
CA ILE A 130 3.97 -9.30 -23.11
C ILE A 130 4.42 -10.33 -22.06
N MET A 131 3.72 -10.42 -20.92
CA MET A 131 4.07 -11.34 -19.84
C MET A 131 3.93 -12.81 -20.25
N GLU A 132 2.92 -13.15 -21.05
CA GLU A 132 2.73 -14.49 -21.60
C GLU A 132 3.84 -14.87 -22.60
N LEU A 133 4.19 -13.95 -23.50
CA LEU A 133 5.30 -14.13 -24.44
C LEU A 133 6.67 -14.26 -23.73
N LEU A 134 6.88 -13.56 -22.62
CA LEU A 134 8.07 -13.74 -21.79
C LEU A 134 8.11 -15.13 -21.18
N ARG A 135 7.01 -15.59 -20.57
CA ARG A 135 6.91 -16.91 -19.93
C ARG A 135 7.18 -18.06 -20.90
N THR A 136 6.75 -17.93 -22.15
CA THR A 136 6.97 -18.97 -23.19
C THR A 136 8.42 -19.07 -23.68
N ARG A 137 9.21 -17.99 -23.60
CA ARG A 137 10.61 -17.96 -24.04
C ARG A 137 11.62 -18.14 -22.91
N ASP A 138 11.22 -17.80 -21.70
CA ASP A 138 12.12 -17.79 -20.57
C ASP A 138 12.23 -19.20 -19.95
N LYS A 139 13.32 -19.90 -20.27
CA LYS A 139 13.67 -21.19 -19.65
C LYS A 139 14.05 -21.05 -18.16
N HIS A 140 14.25 -19.81 -17.70
CA HIS A 140 14.50 -19.43 -16.32
C HIS A 140 13.32 -18.70 -15.70
N ALA A 141 12.21 -18.50 -16.42
CA ALA A 141 10.99 -18.04 -15.81
C ALA A 141 10.70 -19.10 -14.76
N PRO A 142 10.61 -18.71 -13.47
CA PRO A 142 10.15 -19.65 -12.48
C PRO A 142 8.81 -20.17 -13.03
N ALA A 143 8.77 -21.45 -13.40
CA ALA A 143 7.53 -22.19 -13.42
C ALA A 143 6.81 -21.71 -12.17
N MET A 144 5.59 -21.18 -12.29
CA MET A 144 4.88 -20.62 -11.15
C MET A 144 4.81 -21.71 -10.08
N LEU A 145 5.80 -21.70 -9.20
CA LEU A 145 6.02 -22.68 -8.17
C LEU A 145 5.30 -22.11 -6.98
N LYS A 146 4.24 -22.82 -6.62
CA LYS A 146 3.45 -22.73 -5.41
C LYS A 146 4.21 -22.00 -4.29
N VAL A 147 3.93 -20.71 -4.14
CA VAL A 147 4.31 -19.99 -2.93
C VAL A 147 3.18 -20.21 -1.94
N GLN A 148 3.30 -21.26 -1.13
CA GLN A 148 2.64 -21.26 0.16
C GLN A 148 3.29 -20.16 1.00
N GLY A 149 2.48 -19.21 1.48
CA GLY A 149 2.91 -18.11 2.33
C GLY A 149 3.09 -16.81 1.57
N SER A 150 2.08 -15.96 1.61
CA SER A 150 2.14 -14.59 1.12
C SER A 150 3.23 -13.79 1.85
N SER A 151 4.21 -13.28 1.11
CA SER A 151 4.88 -12.02 1.45
C SER A 151 5.25 -11.31 0.15
N LYS A 152 4.69 -10.10 -0.03
CA LYS A 152 5.07 -9.20 -1.12
C LYS A 152 6.38 -8.52 -0.76
N ASP A 153 7.49 -9.25 -0.86
CA ASP A 153 8.81 -8.62 -0.97
C ASP A 153 9.51 -9.10 -2.25
N ASP A 154 9.38 -8.29 -3.30
CA ASP A 154 9.98 -8.49 -4.64
C ASP A 154 11.53 -8.44 -4.60
N ARG A 155 12.15 -8.25 -3.42
CA ARG A 155 13.61 -8.16 -3.22
C ARG A 155 14.33 -9.51 -3.12
N TYR A 156 13.60 -10.60 -2.93
CA TYR A 156 14.18 -11.94 -2.75
C TYR A 156 13.48 -13.01 -3.61
N ARG A 157 13.45 -12.79 -4.93
CA ARG A 157 13.19 -13.87 -5.91
C ARG A 157 14.33 -14.89 -5.80
N ILE A 158 14.13 -15.94 -5.00
CA ILE A 158 15.02 -17.09 -4.92
C ILE A 158 14.42 -18.14 -5.84
N THR A 159 15.16 -18.53 -6.88
CA THR A 159 14.71 -19.63 -7.75
C THR A 159 14.85 -20.96 -7.02
N GLU A 160 14.02 -21.96 -7.34
CA GLU A 160 14.10 -23.29 -6.74
C GLU A 160 15.50 -23.91 -6.96
N THR A 161 16.12 -23.62 -8.11
CA THR A 161 17.50 -24.04 -8.41
C THR A 161 18.55 -23.32 -7.55
N GLU A 162 18.36 -22.05 -7.21
CA GLU A 162 19.22 -21.34 -6.25
C GLU A 162 19.02 -21.87 -4.84
N LYS A 163 17.77 -22.15 -4.46
CA LYS A 163 17.43 -22.78 -3.18
C LYS A 163 18.15 -24.12 -3.03
N GLU A 164 18.02 -25.01 -4.01
CA GLU A 164 18.68 -26.32 -4.01
C GLU A 164 20.20 -26.21 -3.93
N LYS A 165 20.82 -25.30 -4.68
CA LYS A 165 22.27 -25.07 -4.62
C LYS A 165 22.72 -24.57 -3.25
N VAL A 166 21.94 -23.68 -2.62
CA VAL A 166 22.24 -23.17 -1.28
C VAL A 166 22.05 -24.27 -0.25
N LEU A 167 20.95 -25.04 -0.32
CA LEU A 167 20.71 -26.16 0.59
C LEU A 167 21.79 -27.24 0.45
N ALA A 168 22.14 -27.66 -0.76
CA ALA A 168 23.21 -28.64 -0.98
C ALA A 168 24.58 -28.15 -0.46
N LYS A 169 24.84 -26.83 -0.52
CA LYS A 169 26.09 -26.23 -0.05
C LYS A 169 26.19 -26.17 1.48
N TYR A 170 25.08 -25.87 2.16
CA TYR A 170 25.08 -25.60 3.60
C TYR A 170 24.52 -26.75 4.46
N PHE A 171 23.75 -27.67 3.87
CA PHE A 171 23.23 -28.90 4.48
C PHE A 171 23.80 -30.15 3.78
N PRO A 172 25.07 -30.52 4.01
CA PRO A 172 25.72 -31.64 3.33
C PRO A 172 25.12 -33.01 3.65
N ALA A 173 24.38 -33.14 4.76
CA ALA A 173 23.72 -34.37 5.21
C ALA A 173 22.18 -34.33 5.04
N GLY A 174 21.66 -33.42 4.22
CA GLY A 174 20.21 -33.21 4.02
C GLY A 174 19.61 -32.12 4.92
N THR A 175 18.39 -31.69 4.62
CA THR A 175 17.71 -30.54 5.26
C THR A 175 17.43 -30.71 6.76
N ASN A 176 17.46 -31.95 7.26
CA ASN A 176 17.39 -32.28 8.69
C ASN A 176 18.77 -32.42 9.36
N GLY A 177 19.86 -32.32 8.59
CA GLY A 177 21.23 -32.40 9.07
C GLY A 177 21.78 -31.09 9.64
N GLN A 178 23.06 -31.12 10.01
CA GLN A 178 23.78 -30.00 10.60
C GLN A 178 24.22 -28.98 9.53
N LEU A 179 24.12 -27.70 9.87
CA LEU A 179 24.57 -26.57 9.08
C LEU A 179 26.09 -26.46 9.11
N LYS A 180 26.71 -26.36 7.93
CA LYS A 180 28.16 -26.21 7.79
C LYS A 180 28.69 -24.89 8.34
N SER A 181 27.97 -23.79 8.13
CA SER A 181 28.31 -22.46 8.69
C SER A 181 27.14 -21.50 8.58
N PHE A 182 27.10 -20.47 9.44
CA PHE A 182 26.05 -19.43 9.45
C PHE A 182 26.58 -18.02 9.08
N GLY A 183 27.73 -17.94 8.41
CA GLY A 183 28.39 -16.68 7.98
C GLY A 183 28.08 -16.28 6.52
N MET A 184 26.84 -16.42 6.07
CA MET A 184 26.47 -16.25 4.66
C MET A 184 25.74 -14.94 4.35
N ARG A 185 25.54 -14.64 3.05
CA ARG A 185 24.81 -13.45 2.60
C ARG A 185 23.35 -13.52 3.03
N GLU A 186 22.72 -12.37 3.22
CA GLU A 186 21.35 -12.22 3.71
C GLU A 186 20.31 -13.08 2.94
N LYS A 187 20.42 -13.15 1.60
CA LYS A 187 19.62 -14.04 0.75
C LYS A 187 19.68 -15.51 1.16
N GLN A 188 20.87 -16.00 1.49
CA GLN A 188 21.12 -17.39 1.83
C GLN A 188 20.66 -17.69 3.26
N LYS A 189 20.78 -16.70 4.18
CA LYS A 189 20.23 -16.81 5.54
C LYS A 189 18.72 -17.03 5.51
N LEU A 190 17.98 -16.27 4.69
CA LEU A 190 16.53 -16.45 4.54
C LEU A 190 16.13 -17.86 4.08
N ILE A 191 16.85 -18.42 3.10
CA ILE A 191 16.60 -19.78 2.59
C ILE A 191 16.76 -20.81 3.71
N ILE A 192 17.82 -20.66 4.49
CA ILE A 192 18.13 -21.59 5.57
C ILE A 192 17.15 -21.43 6.73
N LEU A 193 16.83 -20.20 7.13
CA LEU A 193 15.85 -19.93 8.20
C LEU A 193 14.46 -20.46 7.83
N ASN A 194 14.04 -20.33 6.57
CA ASN A 194 12.79 -20.90 6.08
C ASN A 194 12.79 -22.43 6.06
N GLU A 195 13.93 -23.07 5.84
CA GLU A 195 14.02 -24.54 5.90
C GLU A 195 14.13 -25.03 7.36
N LEU A 196 14.73 -24.25 8.25
CA LEU A 196 14.78 -24.52 9.69
C LEU A 196 13.40 -24.36 10.36
N SER A 197 12.60 -23.39 9.93
CA SER A 197 11.26 -23.18 10.50
C SER A 197 10.33 -24.39 10.28
N LYS A 198 10.53 -25.15 9.19
CA LYS A 198 9.80 -26.40 8.93
C LYS A 198 10.08 -27.53 9.92
N ARG A 199 11.13 -27.41 10.76
CA ARG A 199 11.38 -28.37 11.85
C ARG A 199 10.44 -28.16 13.04
N PHE A 200 9.71 -27.05 13.06
CA PHE A 200 8.72 -26.73 14.09
C PHE A 200 7.31 -27.02 13.58
N GLU A 201 6.44 -27.47 14.48
CA GLU A 201 5.04 -27.74 14.20
C GLU A 201 4.26 -26.43 14.18
N PRO A 202 3.42 -26.20 13.15
CA PRO A 202 2.49 -25.07 13.12
C PRO A 202 1.56 -25.09 14.34
N GLU A 203 1.19 -23.90 14.83
CA GLU A 203 0.23 -23.70 15.94
C GLU A 203 0.66 -24.26 17.32
N ARG A 204 1.90 -24.76 17.44
CA ARG A 204 2.48 -25.17 18.72
C ARG A 204 3.28 -24.05 19.38
N ILE A 205 3.11 -23.93 20.69
CA ILE A 205 3.94 -23.08 21.56
C ILE A 205 5.06 -23.95 22.13
N TYR A 206 6.29 -23.45 22.06
CA TYR A 206 7.52 -24.09 22.51
C TYR A 206 8.13 -23.27 23.64
N ALA A 207 8.63 -23.94 24.67
CA ALA A 207 9.51 -23.31 25.64
C ALA A 207 10.90 -23.06 25.04
N GLU A 208 11.66 -22.12 25.61
CA GLU A 208 13.04 -21.82 25.17
C GLU A 208 13.92 -23.08 25.07
N LYS A 209 13.77 -24.01 26.03
CA LYS A 209 14.52 -25.27 26.07
C LYS A 209 14.19 -26.16 24.87
N GLU A 210 12.91 -26.31 24.53
CA GLU A 210 12.48 -27.11 23.37
C GLU A 210 12.98 -26.51 22.07
N VAL A 211 12.95 -25.17 21.93
CA VAL A 211 13.52 -24.48 20.76
C VAL A 211 15.02 -24.73 20.65
N ASN A 212 15.74 -24.67 21.77
CA ASN A 212 17.18 -24.93 21.79
C ASN A 212 17.53 -26.37 21.42
N GLU A 213 16.75 -27.34 21.89
CA GLU A 213 16.93 -28.76 21.52
C GLU A 213 16.75 -28.96 20.02
N ILE A 214 15.68 -28.42 19.42
CA ILE A 214 15.43 -28.52 17.98
C ILE A 214 16.53 -27.84 17.16
N LEU A 215 17.00 -26.67 17.59
CA LEU A 215 18.03 -25.91 16.89
C LEU A 215 19.45 -26.46 17.12
N SER A 216 19.73 -27.11 18.24
CA SER A 216 21.04 -27.74 18.51
C SER A 216 21.35 -28.86 17.53
N ALA A 217 20.32 -29.55 17.02
CA ALA A 217 20.47 -30.53 15.94
C ALA A 217 20.83 -29.87 14.60
N ALA A 218 20.60 -28.57 14.45
CA ALA A 218 20.90 -27.81 13.24
C ALA A 218 22.25 -27.10 13.31
N PHE A 219 22.61 -26.45 14.40
CA PHE A 219 23.85 -25.69 14.51
C PHE A 219 24.31 -25.56 15.96
N GLU A 220 25.62 -25.58 16.19
CA GLU A 220 26.21 -25.50 17.54
C GLU A 220 25.82 -24.20 18.26
N ASP A 221 25.75 -23.09 17.52
CA ASP A 221 25.26 -21.80 18.02
C ASP A 221 23.74 -21.68 17.77
N PHE A 222 22.98 -22.49 18.49
CA PHE A 222 21.51 -22.49 18.43
C PHE A 222 20.91 -21.15 18.92
N ALA A 223 21.61 -20.43 19.79
CA ALA A 223 21.19 -19.11 20.28
C ALA A 223 21.18 -18.07 19.15
N LEU A 224 22.20 -18.10 18.27
CA LEU A 224 22.23 -17.30 17.06
C LEU A 224 21.06 -17.62 16.14
N LEU A 225 20.81 -18.90 15.84
CA LEU A 225 19.68 -19.30 14.99
C LEU A 225 18.34 -18.83 15.54
N ARG A 226 18.12 -19.01 16.85
CA ARG A 226 16.90 -18.55 17.54
C ARG A 226 16.71 -17.05 17.41
N ARG A 227 17.78 -16.27 17.61
CA ARG A 227 17.75 -14.82 17.44
C ARG A 227 17.36 -14.42 16.03
N TYR A 228 17.95 -15.05 15.01
CA TYR A 228 17.66 -14.76 13.60
C TYR A 228 16.24 -15.21 13.19
N LEU A 229 15.74 -16.33 13.71
CA LEU A 229 14.35 -16.75 13.47
C LEU A 229 13.34 -15.71 13.98
N VAL A 230 13.64 -15.08 15.12
CA VAL A 230 12.82 -14.00 15.68
C VAL A 230 13.00 -12.69 14.94
N GLU A 231 14.24 -12.26 14.68
CA GLU A 231 14.52 -10.99 13.98
C GLU A 231 13.92 -10.94 12.57
N TYR A 232 13.88 -12.08 11.88
CA TYR A 232 13.35 -12.19 10.51
C TYR A 232 11.87 -12.60 10.47
N GLY A 233 11.20 -12.73 11.62
CA GLY A 233 9.76 -12.98 11.70
C GLY A 233 9.31 -14.40 11.35
N PHE A 234 10.20 -15.39 11.34
CA PHE A 234 9.83 -16.81 11.19
C PHE A 234 9.28 -17.40 12.50
N MET A 235 9.64 -16.80 13.64
CA MET A 235 9.22 -17.22 14.97
C MET A 235 8.90 -16.00 15.82
N ASN A 236 7.78 -16.02 16.53
CA ASN A 236 7.48 -15.04 17.55
C ASN A 236 7.98 -15.53 18.90
N ARG A 237 8.26 -14.59 19.80
CA ARG A 237 8.61 -14.89 21.19
C ARG A 237 7.89 -13.94 22.14
N GLN A 238 7.61 -14.39 23.35
CA GLN A 238 7.25 -13.48 24.42
C GLN A 238 8.47 -12.60 24.81
N PRO A 239 8.25 -11.36 25.29
CA PRO A 239 9.34 -10.45 25.69
C PRO A 239 10.24 -11.01 26.81
N ASP A 240 9.68 -11.86 27.66
CA ASP A 240 10.35 -12.56 28.76
C ASP A 240 11.16 -13.79 28.29
N GLY A 241 10.99 -14.21 27.02
CA GLY A 241 11.66 -15.37 26.43
C GLY A 241 11.11 -16.73 26.90
N SER A 242 9.98 -16.75 27.62
CA SER A 242 9.41 -17.99 28.16
C SER A 242 8.81 -18.89 27.09
N GLU A 243 8.21 -18.29 26.07
CA GLU A 243 7.46 -18.97 25.02
C GLU A 243 7.87 -18.47 23.63
N TYR A 244 7.88 -19.41 22.70
CA TYR A 244 8.17 -19.24 21.29
C TYR A 244 7.11 -19.96 20.46
N TRP A 245 6.67 -19.38 19.36
CA TRP A 245 5.76 -20.05 18.43
C TRP A 245 6.07 -19.64 17.01
N LEU A 246 5.73 -20.47 16.04
CA LEU A 246 5.90 -20.10 14.63
C LEU A 246 5.07 -18.84 14.35
N GLY A 247 5.75 -17.79 13.90
CA GLY A 247 5.09 -16.55 13.51
C GLY A 247 4.48 -16.75 12.13
N GLY A 248 3.17 -16.49 12.02
CA GLY A 248 2.57 -16.23 10.71
C GLY A 248 3.29 -15.02 10.07
N PRO A 249 3.33 -14.93 8.73
CA PRO A 249 4.04 -13.85 8.05
C PRO A 249 3.60 -12.51 8.62
N ALA A 250 4.59 -11.73 9.07
CA ALA A 250 4.44 -10.44 9.73
C ALA A 250 3.34 -9.59 9.07
N THR A 251 2.17 -9.50 9.70
CA THR A 251 1.00 -8.85 9.08
C THR A 251 0.48 -7.65 9.87
N GLU A 252 0.77 -7.47 11.16
CA GLU A 252 0.09 -6.37 11.89
C GLU A 252 0.92 -5.08 12.07
N GLN A 253 2.26 -5.17 12.07
CA GLN A 253 3.10 -3.99 12.36
C GLN A 253 3.53 -3.19 11.11
N GLU A 254 3.56 -3.81 9.92
CA GLU A 254 3.89 -3.12 8.67
C GLU A 254 2.66 -2.55 7.92
N GLU A 255 1.48 -3.16 8.06
CA GLU A 255 0.23 -2.63 7.49
C GLU A 255 -0.10 -1.24 8.04
N ASN A 256 0.04 -1.04 9.35
CA ASN A 256 -0.13 0.25 10.01
C ASN A 256 0.84 1.34 9.50
N ARG A 257 1.98 0.98 8.91
CA ARG A 257 2.99 1.93 8.43
C ARG A 257 2.70 2.39 6.99
N VAL A 258 2.13 1.50 6.17
CA VAL A 258 1.74 1.78 4.78
C VAL A 258 0.39 2.51 4.74
N ASP A 259 -0.55 2.12 5.59
CA ASP A 259 -1.88 2.72 5.65
C ASP A 259 -1.82 4.15 6.18
N ARG A 260 -1.08 4.38 7.28
CA ARG A 260 -0.82 5.73 7.82
C ARG A 260 -0.18 6.68 6.79
N LYS A 261 0.68 6.17 5.88
CA LYS A 261 1.27 6.98 4.80
C LYS A 261 0.27 7.29 3.68
N GLN A 262 -0.71 6.42 3.43
CA GLN A 262 -1.79 6.65 2.45
C GLN A 262 -2.87 7.55 3.04
N GLU A 263 -3.26 7.36 4.29
CA GLU A 263 -4.14 8.25 5.05
C GLU A 263 -3.55 9.67 5.13
N LEU A 264 -2.26 9.82 5.46
CA LEU A 264 -1.60 11.13 5.45
C LEU A 264 -1.63 11.80 4.06
N LYS A 265 -1.59 11.03 2.98
CA LYS A 265 -1.71 11.54 1.60
C LYS A 265 -3.15 11.91 1.23
N LEU A 266 -4.14 11.18 1.73
CA LEU A 266 -5.57 11.47 1.52
C LEU A 266 -5.99 12.69 2.34
N MET A 267 -5.58 12.78 3.61
CA MET A 267 -5.72 13.97 4.45
C MET A 267 -5.03 15.19 3.79
N ALA A 268 -3.85 15.03 3.18
CA ALA A 268 -3.20 16.11 2.45
C ALA A 268 -3.93 16.54 1.17
N LYS A 269 -4.77 15.67 0.57
CA LYS A 269 -5.59 15.97 -0.61
C LYS A 269 -6.94 16.60 -0.27
N GLU A 270 -7.52 16.26 0.88
CA GLU A 270 -8.82 16.78 1.33
C GLU A 270 -8.72 18.12 2.07
N VAL A 271 -7.54 18.43 2.60
CA VAL A 271 -7.26 19.76 3.13
C VAL A 271 -7.27 20.76 1.97
N LYS A 272 -8.32 21.57 1.88
CA LYS A 272 -8.35 22.76 1.03
C LYS A 272 -7.16 23.66 1.39
N ILE A 273 -6.16 23.68 0.52
CA ILE A 273 -4.98 24.51 0.68
C ILE A 273 -5.40 25.95 0.36
N GLN A 274 -5.35 26.83 1.35
CA GLN A 274 -5.61 28.25 1.15
C GLN A 274 -4.29 28.96 0.88
N ALA A 275 -4.21 29.68 -0.23
CA ALA A 275 -3.09 30.55 -0.54
C ALA A 275 -3.33 31.96 0.01
N GLY A 276 -2.28 32.70 0.34
CA GLY A 276 -2.43 34.07 0.85
C GLY A 276 -1.14 34.79 1.18
N VAL A 277 -1.29 36.00 1.70
CA VAL A 277 -0.23 36.89 2.20
C VAL A 277 -0.29 36.91 3.72
N TYR A 278 0.87 36.89 4.35
CA TYR A 278 1.02 36.92 5.80
C TYR A 278 2.10 37.93 6.21
N GLN A 279 2.06 38.32 7.48
CA GLN A 279 3.11 39.10 8.11
C GLN A 279 3.69 38.43 9.36
N ILE A 280 4.97 38.64 9.62
CA ILE A 280 5.62 38.37 10.90
C ILE A 280 5.93 39.71 11.55
N LYS A 281 5.27 40.01 12.66
CA LYS A 281 5.39 41.27 13.37
C LYS A 281 6.15 41.09 14.67
N ASN A 282 7.20 41.88 14.85
CA ASN A 282 7.86 42.05 16.12
C ASN A 282 7.01 42.97 17.01
N THR A 283 6.54 42.44 18.12
CA THR A 283 5.66 43.13 19.08
C THR A 283 6.38 44.16 19.94
N LYS A 284 7.72 44.13 19.99
CA LYS A 284 8.54 45.06 20.78
C LYS A 284 8.89 46.34 20.02
N ASN A 285 9.31 46.22 18.77
CA ASN A 285 9.75 47.36 17.96
C ASN A 285 8.77 47.71 16.82
N GLY A 286 7.72 46.91 16.62
CA GLY A 286 6.70 47.13 15.60
C GLY A 286 7.14 46.82 14.18
N LYS A 287 8.37 46.31 13.96
CA LYS A 287 8.85 45.91 12.64
C LYS A 287 8.08 44.72 12.12
N ILE A 288 7.81 44.70 10.82
CA ILE A 288 7.04 43.63 10.17
C ILE A 288 7.79 43.06 8.97
N TYR A 289 7.56 41.78 8.70
CA TYR A 289 8.02 41.07 7.50
C TYR A 289 6.79 40.56 6.75
N VAL A 290 6.62 40.91 5.48
CA VAL A 290 5.48 40.52 4.65
C VAL A 290 5.94 39.54 3.57
N ASP A 291 5.24 38.41 3.46
CA ASP A 291 5.48 37.45 2.38
C ASP A 291 4.21 36.68 1.97
N SER A 292 4.29 35.95 0.87
CA SER A 292 3.16 35.20 0.30
C SER A 292 3.47 33.71 0.23
N THR A 293 2.47 32.86 0.47
CA THR A 293 2.59 31.41 0.33
C THR A 293 1.41 30.81 -0.43
N PRO A 294 1.64 29.81 -1.30
CA PRO A 294 0.56 29.01 -1.89
C PRO A 294 -0.14 28.11 -0.86
N ASN A 295 0.41 27.96 0.35
CA ASN A 295 -0.17 27.15 1.42
C ASN A 295 -0.02 27.86 2.78
N LEU A 296 -1.07 28.51 3.27
CA LEU A 296 -1.06 29.19 4.58
C LEU A 296 -0.75 28.25 5.75
N LYS A 297 -0.98 26.93 5.63
CA LYS A 297 -0.54 25.97 6.67
C LYS A 297 0.98 25.82 6.75
N SER A 298 1.73 26.24 5.72
CA SER A 298 3.19 26.21 5.75
C SER A 298 3.80 27.38 6.53
N ILE A 299 3.00 28.33 7.01
CA ILE A 299 3.48 29.50 7.76
C ILE A 299 4.14 29.08 9.07
N ASN A 300 3.63 28.05 9.74
CA ASN A 300 4.27 27.48 10.94
C ASN A 300 5.69 26.96 10.65
N GLY A 301 5.98 26.61 9.40
CA GLY A 301 7.34 26.25 8.97
C GLY A 301 8.32 27.43 8.99
N GLN A 302 7.85 28.68 8.85
CA GLN A 302 8.69 29.87 8.93
C GLN A 302 9.22 30.07 10.36
N GLU A 303 8.35 29.85 11.35
CA GLU A 303 8.74 29.86 12.76
C GLU A 303 9.80 28.80 13.05
N PHE A 304 9.60 27.57 12.58
CA PHE A 304 10.61 26.51 12.71
C PHE A 304 11.94 26.86 12.00
N SER A 305 11.88 27.47 10.82
CA SER A 305 13.08 27.93 10.11
C SER A 305 13.82 29.02 10.88
N LEU A 306 13.10 29.93 11.56
CA LEU A 306 13.65 30.96 12.43
C LEU A 306 14.26 30.36 13.71
N GLU A 307 13.61 29.37 14.33
CA GLU A 307 14.18 28.62 15.46
C GLU A 307 15.47 27.88 15.08
N MET A 308 15.53 27.30 13.88
CA MET A 308 16.69 26.55 13.38
C MET A 308 17.79 27.43 12.76
N GLY A 309 17.63 28.76 12.75
CA GLY A 309 18.64 29.67 12.20
C GLY A 309 18.76 29.66 10.67
N SER A 310 17.73 29.17 9.96
CA SER A 310 17.76 28.89 8.52
C SER A 310 16.85 29.79 7.67
N HIS A 311 16.27 30.83 8.27
CA HIS A 311 15.34 31.71 7.57
C HIS A 311 16.06 32.59 6.52
N MET A 312 15.42 32.79 5.36
CA MET A 312 16.02 33.52 4.23
C MET A 312 16.26 35.02 4.53
N CYS A 313 15.41 35.64 5.35
CA CYS A 313 15.62 37.02 5.79
C CYS A 313 16.57 37.06 7.00
N LYS A 314 17.82 37.44 6.75
CA LYS A 314 18.87 37.54 7.78
C LYS A 314 18.55 38.56 8.87
N LYS A 315 17.94 39.71 8.53
CA LYS A 315 17.56 40.75 9.51
C LYS A 315 16.54 40.23 10.51
N LEU A 316 15.49 39.57 10.00
CA LEU A 316 14.49 38.93 10.84
C LEU A 316 15.09 37.80 11.67
N GLN A 317 15.94 36.96 11.08
CA GLN A 317 16.62 35.87 11.78
C GLN A 317 17.48 36.36 12.95
N GLN A 318 18.22 37.46 12.75
CA GLN A 318 19.07 38.04 13.78
C GLN A 318 18.23 38.56 14.95
N GLU A 319 17.22 39.40 14.68
CA GLU A 319 16.36 39.92 15.75
C GLU A 319 15.54 38.82 16.42
N TRP A 320 15.15 37.77 15.70
CA TRP A 320 14.50 36.59 16.28
C TRP A 320 15.40 35.87 17.27
N SER A 321 16.66 35.63 16.90
CA SER A 321 17.64 35.00 17.79
C SER A 321 17.99 35.84 19.01
N GLU A 322 17.95 37.18 18.89
CA GLU A 322 18.25 38.11 19.99
C GLU A 322 17.07 38.30 20.95
N MET A 323 15.85 38.41 20.41
CA MET A 323 14.67 38.79 21.20
C MET A 323 13.80 37.60 21.60
N GLY A 324 13.95 36.42 20.98
CA GLY A 324 13.13 35.26 21.29
C GLY A 324 11.74 35.28 20.65
N LYS A 325 11.20 34.08 20.44
CA LYS A 325 9.95 33.79 19.71
C LYS A 325 8.74 34.51 20.28
N GLU A 326 8.66 34.65 21.59
CA GLU A 326 7.57 35.29 22.33
C GLU A 326 7.34 36.76 21.93
N ASN A 327 8.34 37.40 21.30
CA ASN A 327 8.23 38.78 20.85
C ASN A 327 7.77 38.91 19.40
N PHE A 328 7.44 37.82 18.71
CA PHE A 328 6.97 37.83 17.34
C PHE A 328 5.61 37.16 17.20
N VAL A 329 4.75 37.74 16.36
CA VAL A 329 3.44 37.18 16.01
C VAL A 329 3.34 37.03 14.51
N ILE A 330 2.76 35.91 14.06
CA ILE A 330 2.51 35.67 12.64
C ILE A 330 1.02 35.80 12.37
N GLU A 331 0.66 36.66 11.40
CA GLU A 331 -0.72 37.02 11.10
C GLU A 331 -1.00 36.89 9.60
N VAL A 332 -2.16 36.36 9.23
CA VAL A 332 -2.60 36.29 7.83
C VAL A 332 -3.25 37.63 7.45
N LEU A 333 -2.71 38.29 6.41
CA LEU A 333 -3.21 39.58 5.93
C LEU A 333 -4.34 39.41 4.91
N GLU A 334 -4.17 38.51 3.94
CA GLU A 334 -5.16 38.33 2.88
C GLU A 334 -5.12 36.91 2.30
N THR A 335 -6.28 36.29 2.12
CA THR A 335 -6.44 34.96 1.49
C THR A 335 -6.89 35.10 0.04
N VAL A 336 -6.34 34.28 -0.86
CA VAL A 336 -6.77 34.22 -2.26
C VAL A 336 -8.20 33.70 -2.33
N LYS A 337 -9.11 34.49 -2.91
CA LYS A 337 -10.50 34.08 -3.16
C LYS A 337 -10.58 33.37 -4.51
N GLU A 338 -10.75 32.06 -4.51
CA GLU A 338 -11.01 31.31 -5.74
C GLU A 338 -12.43 31.62 -6.24
N LYS A 339 -12.55 32.12 -7.48
CA LYS A 339 -13.84 32.21 -8.19
C LYS A 339 -13.98 30.95 -9.05
N GLU A 340 -15.07 30.22 -8.85
CA GLU A 340 -15.35 28.99 -9.62
C GLU A 340 -15.29 29.25 -11.13
N GLY A 341 -14.50 28.44 -11.85
CA GLY A 341 -14.41 28.47 -13.31
C GLY A 341 -13.31 29.35 -13.91
N VAL A 342 -12.55 30.12 -13.11
CA VAL A 342 -11.43 30.92 -13.62
C VAL A 342 -10.10 30.28 -13.24
N ARG A 343 -9.30 29.88 -14.24
CA ARG A 343 -7.93 29.43 -14.03
C ARG A 343 -7.05 30.63 -13.66
N LEU A 344 -6.90 30.87 -12.36
CA LEU A 344 -6.02 31.91 -11.82
C LEU A 344 -4.56 31.43 -11.89
N ASP A 345 -3.67 32.28 -12.40
CA ASP A 345 -2.23 32.10 -12.21
C ASP A 345 -1.90 32.42 -10.75
N MET A 346 -1.77 31.38 -9.94
CA MET A 346 -1.52 31.51 -8.50
C MET A 346 -0.22 32.25 -8.20
N LYS A 347 0.80 32.10 -9.05
CA LYS A 347 2.11 32.74 -8.84
C LYS A 347 2.01 34.25 -9.08
N ASP A 348 1.36 34.65 -10.16
CA ASP A 348 1.14 36.07 -10.47
C ASP A 348 0.19 36.73 -9.46
N THR A 349 -0.86 36.02 -9.05
CA THR A 349 -1.85 36.51 -8.07
C THR A 349 -1.18 36.79 -6.72
N LEU A 350 -0.41 35.83 -6.19
CA LEU A 350 0.31 36.00 -4.92
C LEU A 350 1.36 37.11 -5.00
N LYS A 351 2.04 37.25 -6.14
CA LYS A 351 3.01 38.33 -6.36
C LYS A 351 2.34 39.70 -6.26
N LYS A 352 1.22 39.91 -6.97
CA LYS A 352 0.45 41.15 -6.92
C LYS A 352 -0.11 41.46 -5.54
N MET A 353 -0.62 40.45 -4.83
CA MET A 353 -1.11 40.62 -3.47
C MET A 353 0.02 41.00 -2.52
N LYS A 354 1.20 40.37 -2.63
CA LYS A 354 2.38 40.74 -1.85
C LYS A 354 2.81 42.18 -2.14
N GLU A 355 2.90 42.58 -3.41
CA GLU A 355 3.26 43.94 -3.82
C GLU A 355 2.30 44.98 -3.23
N LYS A 356 0.98 44.74 -3.30
CA LYS A 356 -0.05 45.58 -2.66
C LYS A 356 0.23 45.78 -1.17
N TRP A 357 0.51 44.71 -0.43
CA TRP A 357 0.76 44.79 1.01
C TRP A 357 2.12 45.42 1.35
N LEU A 358 3.13 45.26 0.49
CA LEU A 358 4.40 45.98 0.62
C LEU A 358 4.22 47.48 0.40
N GLU A 359 3.38 47.88 -0.55
CA GLU A 359 3.05 49.29 -0.80
C GLU A 359 2.25 49.91 0.35
N GLU A 360 1.29 49.17 0.91
CA GLU A 360 0.42 49.65 1.99
C GLU A 360 1.14 49.75 3.34
N LEU A 361 1.89 48.70 3.71
CA LEU A 361 2.53 48.62 5.02
C LEU A 361 3.95 49.19 5.06
N GLN A 362 4.56 49.43 3.90
CA GLN A 362 5.93 49.94 3.75
C GLN A 362 6.93 49.30 4.73
N PRO A 363 7.08 47.95 4.73
CA PRO A 363 7.87 47.23 5.72
C PRO A 363 9.37 47.28 5.43
N PHE A 364 9.88 48.46 5.10
CA PHE A 364 11.27 48.73 4.70
C PHE A 364 11.98 49.59 5.74
N GLY A 365 13.32 49.57 5.73
CA GLY A 365 14.14 50.40 6.61
C GLY A 365 13.90 50.11 8.09
N ASP A 366 13.59 51.15 8.88
CA ASP A 366 13.38 51.04 10.33
C ASP A 366 12.03 50.40 10.70
N ARG A 367 11.12 50.26 9.72
CA ARG A 367 9.74 49.79 9.93
C ARG A 367 9.50 48.33 9.54
N GLY A 368 10.49 47.65 8.97
CA GLY A 368 10.31 46.23 8.63
C GLY A 368 11.55 45.51 8.13
N TYR A 369 11.35 44.24 7.80
CA TYR A 369 12.40 43.28 7.47
C TYR A 369 12.46 42.95 5.98
N ASN A 370 11.63 43.58 5.14
CA ASN A 370 11.56 43.34 3.69
C ASN A 370 12.64 44.07 2.90
#